data_AF-A0A3S1NG72-F1
#
_entry.id   AF-A0A3S1NG72-F1
#
_cell.length_a   1.000
_cell.length_b   1.000
_cell.length_c   1.000
_cell.angle_alpha   90.00
_cell.angle_beta   90.00
_cell.angle_gamma   90.00
#
_symmetry.space_group_name_H-M   'P 1'
#
loop_
_entity.id
_entity.type
_entity.pdbx_description
1 polymer ?
#
loop_
_entity_poly.entity_id
_entity_poly.type
_entity_poly.pdbx_seq_one_letter_code
_entity_poly.pdbx_strand_id
1 'polypeptide(L)'
;MHPKASGAGTESEGPSSSAPSTDEALLAHLLSNTADLVSFYDRDFRLTHYATRLKGVYGGVVTPGAAIWEVYPSFLDARCRDEFLRVFQGGSPTSIDLPRSSGEAPRSVFVFGTAKGVG
;
A
#
# COMPACT_ATOMS: atom_id res chain seq x y z
N MET A 1 31.40 -55.57 21.74
CA MET A 1 29.94 -55.77 21.69
C MET A 1 29.32 -54.47 21.21
N HIS A 2 28.68 -54.49 20.04
CA HIS A 2 27.96 -53.34 19.47
C HIS A 2 26.64 -53.06 20.20
N PRO A 3 26.16 -51.81 20.16
CA PRO A 3 24.76 -51.56 19.91
C PRO A 3 24.54 -50.86 18.57
N LYS A 4 23.34 -51.12 18.08
CA LYS A 4 22.80 -51.04 16.73
C LYS A 4 22.22 -49.65 16.47
N ALA A 5 22.33 -49.18 15.23
CA ALA A 5 21.69 -47.97 14.75
C ALA A 5 20.15 -48.03 14.86
N SER A 6 19.52 -46.90 15.10
CA SER A 6 18.12 -46.66 14.73
C SER A 6 18.00 -45.20 14.27
N GLY A 7 17.62 -45.04 13.00
CA GLY A 7 17.39 -43.75 12.39
C GLY A 7 15.94 -43.30 12.53
N ALA A 8 15.76 -41.99 12.46
CA ALA A 8 14.66 -41.29 11.79
C ALA A 8 15.25 -39.92 11.44
N GLY A 9 15.33 -39.49 10.19
CA GLY A 9 14.26 -39.55 9.22
C GLY A 9 13.54 -38.21 9.27
N THR A 10 14.00 -37.34 8.38
CA THR A 10 13.66 -35.97 7.99
C THR A 10 12.20 -35.49 8.10
N GLU A 11 12.08 -34.14 8.14
CA GLU A 11 11.02 -33.32 7.53
C GLU A 11 9.64 -33.28 8.24
N SER A 12 8.95 -32.15 8.43
CA SER A 12 8.95 -30.89 7.70
C SER A 12 8.55 -29.74 8.62
N GLU A 13 9.27 -28.61 8.55
CA GLU A 13 8.60 -27.32 8.62
C GLU A 13 7.59 -27.31 7.47
N GLY A 14 6.32 -27.53 7.79
CA GLY A 14 5.25 -27.41 6.82
C GLY A 14 5.31 -26.01 6.20
N PRO A 15 5.03 -25.86 4.89
CA PRO A 15 4.96 -24.53 4.30
C PRO A 15 3.91 -23.74 5.08
N SER A 16 4.36 -22.69 5.77
CA SER A 16 3.48 -21.67 6.31
C SER A 16 2.68 -21.15 5.13
N SER A 17 1.46 -21.66 4.98
CA SER A 17 0.58 -21.37 3.85
C SER A 17 0.33 -19.87 3.85
N SER A 18 1.00 -19.17 2.93
CA SER A 18 0.90 -17.72 2.73
C SER A 18 -0.37 -17.36 1.98
N ALA A 19 -1.45 -18.12 2.18
CA ALA A 19 -2.73 -17.80 1.58
C ALA A 19 -3.20 -16.47 2.20
N PRO A 20 -3.57 -15.48 1.38
CA PRO A 20 -4.15 -14.24 1.89
C PRO A 20 -5.37 -14.55 2.75
N SER A 21 -5.54 -13.83 3.86
CA SER A 21 -6.77 -13.92 4.63
C SER A 21 -7.97 -13.54 3.73
N THR A 22 -9.17 -13.98 4.10
CA THR A 22 -10.39 -13.68 3.34
C THR A 22 -10.58 -12.19 3.10
N ASP A 23 -10.21 -11.35 4.08
CA ASP A 23 -10.30 -9.89 3.98
C ASP A 23 -9.31 -9.31 2.96
N GLU A 24 -8.10 -9.87 2.89
CA GLU A 24 -7.07 -9.48 1.93
C GLU A 24 -7.49 -9.86 0.50
N ALA A 25 -8.00 -11.08 0.30
CA ALA A 25 -8.54 -11.50 -0.98
C ALA A 25 -9.71 -10.61 -1.44
N LEU A 26 -10.57 -10.18 -0.51
CA LEU A 26 -11.67 -9.27 -0.81
C LEU A 26 -11.14 -7.88 -1.22
N LEU A 27 -10.18 -7.33 -0.47
CA LEU A 27 -9.56 -6.04 -0.80
C LEU A 27 -8.88 -6.08 -2.17
N ALA A 28 -8.11 -7.14 -2.44
CA ALA A 28 -7.46 -7.35 -3.74
C ALA A 28 -8.49 -7.42 -4.87
N HIS A 29 -9.61 -8.11 -4.66
CA HIS A 29 -10.70 -8.16 -5.62
C HIS A 29 -11.33 -6.77 -5.86
N LEU A 30 -11.60 -6.01 -4.80
CA LEU A 30 -12.13 -4.65 -4.90
C LEU A 30 -11.17 -3.71 -5.67
N LEU A 31 -9.89 -3.72 -5.31
CA LEU A 31 -8.87 -2.89 -5.96
C LEU A 31 -8.62 -3.25 -7.42
N SER A 32 -8.81 -4.52 -7.78
CA SER A 32 -8.68 -4.97 -9.17
C SER A 32 -9.84 -4.51 -10.05
N ASN A 33 -11.03 -4.27 -9.47
CA ASN A 33 -12.26 -4.00 -10.20
C ASN A 33 -12.80 -2.57 -10.02
N THR A 34 -12.25 -1.79 -9.09
CA THR A 34 -12.70 -0.41 -8.88
C THR A 34 -12.31 0.52 -10.05
N ALA A 35 -13.22 1.43 -10.38
CA ALA A 35 -12.95 2.52 -11.29
C ALA A 35 -12.25 3.69 -10.62
N ASP A 36 -12.15 3.73 -9.28
CA ASP A 36 -11.50 4.82 -8.57
C ASP A 36 -9.98 4.64 -8.51
N LEU A 37 -9.27 5.77 -8.40
CA LEU A 37 -7.83 5.76 -8.12
C LEU A 37 -7.65 5.61 -6.61
N VAL A 38 -7.18 4.45 -6.16
CA VAL A 38 -7.02 4.13 -4.74
C VAL A 38 -5.59 3.64 -4.48
N SER A 39 -4.98 4.11 -3.41
CA SER A 39 -3.65 3.71 -2.93
C SER A 39 -3.64 3.70 -1.41
N PHE A 40 -3.03 2.69 -0.81
CA PHE A 40 -2.86 2.57 0.64
C PHE A 40 -1.39 2.52 0.99
N TYR A 41 -1.00 3.24 2.03
CA TYR A 41 0.36 3.37 2.50
C TYR A 41 0.46 2.94 3.97
N ASP A 42 1.60 2.34 4.34
CA ASP A 42 1.90 2.01 5.72
C ASP A 42 2.40 3.23 6.52
N ARG A 43 2.86 2.98 7.76
CA ARG A 43 3.39 4.03 8.67
C ARG A 43 4.68 4.69 8.20
N ASP A 44 5.40 4.04 7.28
CA ASP A 44 6.62 4.58 6.67
C ASP A 44 6.32 5.23 5.31
N PHE A 45 5.03 5.45 5.01
CA PHE A 45 4.51 6.01 3.78
C PHE A 45 4.87 5.20 2.53
N ARG A 46 5.01 3.87 2.70
CA ARG A 46 5.30 2.92 1.63
C ARG A 46 4.01 2.32 1.10
N LEU A 47 3.87 2.29 -0.23
CA LEU A 47 2.69 1.77 -0.90
C LEU A 47 2.55 0.28 -0.58
N THR A 48 1.40 -0.12 -0.04
CA THR A 48 1.09 -1.51 0.31
C THR A 48 0.07 -2.11 -0.65
N HIS A 49 -0.97 -1.35 -1.00
CA HIS A 49 -2.04 -1.79 -1.89
C HIS A 49 -2.43 -0.65 -2.82
N TYR A 50 -2.86 -0.96 -4.03
CA TYR A 50 -3.33 0.04 -4.99
C TYR A 50 -4.32 -0.56 -5.98
N ALA A 51 -5.19 0.29 -6.52
CA ALA A 51 -6.09 -0.09 -7.59
C ALA A 51 -5.34 -0.26 -8.92
N THR A 52 -5.73 -1.24 -9.74
CA THR A 52 -5.12 -1.47 -11.07
C THR A 52 -5.17 -0.20 -11.93
N ARG A 53 -6.24 0.58 -11.82
CA ARG A 53 -6.40 1.85 -12.53
C ARG A 53 -5.35 2.89 -12.16
N LEU A 54 -4.92 2.95 -10.90
CA LEU A 54 -3.85 3.86 -10.45
C LEU A 54 -2.56 3.62 -11.21
N LYS A 55 -2.18 2.34 -11.38
CA LYS A 55 -1.01 1.96 -12.19
C LYS A 55 -1.19 2.28 -13.67
N GLY A 56 -2.42 2.23 -14.19
CA GLY A 56 -2.72 2.69 -15.55
C GLY A 56 -2.44 4.18 -15.77
N VAL A 57 -2.72 5.03 -14.77
CA VAL A 57 -2.53 6.49 -14.85
C VAL A 57 -1.08 6.89 -14.57
N TYR A 58 -0.49 6.34 -13.51
CA TYR A 58 0.83 6.74 -13.01
C TYR A 58 1.99 5.86 -13.51
N GLY A 59 1.68 4.74 -14.17
CA GLY A 59 2.67 3.87 -14.79
C GLY A 59 3.56 3.12 -13.78
N GLY A 60 4.82 2.92 -14.15
CA GLY A 60 5.77 2.04 -13.45
C GLY A 60 6.13 2.46 -12.03
N VAL A 61 5.86 3.70 -11.63
CA VAL A 61 6.13 4.19 -10.26
C VAL A 61 5.19 3.55 -9.23
N VAL A 62 4.01 3.08 -9.66
CA VAL A 62 3.04 2.41 -8.78
C VAL A 62 3.46 0.95 -8.60
N THR A 63 4.31 0.73 -7.61
CA THR A 63 4.80 -0.58 -7.18
C THR A 63 4.78 -0.67 -5.66
N PRO A 64 4.52 -1.85 -5.05
CA PRO A 64 4.63 -2.02 -3.61
C PRO A 64 6.01 -1.53 -3.10
N GLY A 65 6.01 -0.81 -1.99
CA GLY A 65 7.21 -0.19 -1.42
C GLY A 65 7.54 1.22 -1.94
N ALA A 66 6.90 1.68 -3.03
CA ALA A 66 7.07 3.05 -3.50
C ALA A 66 6.61 4.04 -2.42
N ALA A 67 7.39 5.09 -2.19
CA ALA A 67 7.02 6.14 -1.25
C ALA A 67 5.90 7.00 -1.83
N ILE A 68 5.06 7.56 -0.95
CA ILE A 68 3.93 8.39 -1.38
C ILE A 68 4.35 9.59 -2.24
N TRP A 69 5.51 10.21 -1.99
CA TRP A 69 6.04 11.31 -2.81
C TRP A 69 6.62 10.87 -4.16
N GLU A 70 6.87 9.57 -4.36
CA GLU A 70 7.21 9.05 -5.69
C GLU A 70 5.95 8.93 -6.55
N VAL A 71 4.84 8.48 -5.96
CA VAL A 71 3.53 8.38 -6.65
C VAL A 71 2.89 9.77 -6.82
N TYR A 72 2.95 10.61 -5.79
CA TYR A 72 2.41 11.96 -5.75
C TYR A 72 3.50 12.97 -5.35
N PRO A 73 4.33 13.43 -6.30
CA PRO A 73 5.41 14.41 -6.03
C PRO A 73 4.94 15.72 -5.39
N SER A 74 3.65 16.05 -5.54
CA SER A 74 3.01 17.17 -4.87
C SER A 74 3.16 17.17 -3.35
N PHE A 75 3.34 16.01 -2.70
CA PHE A 75 3.62 15.95 -1.26
C PHE A 75 5.06 16.33 -0.87
N LEU A 76 5.92 16.69 -1.84
CA LEU A 76 7.19 17.37 -1.55
C LEU A 76 6.97 18.85 -1.22
N ASP A 77 5.84 19.42 -1.64
CA ASP A 77 5.42 20.76 -1.23
C ASP A 77 4.99 20.75 0.25
N ALA A 78 5.47 21.74 1.01
CA ALA A 78 5.28 21.80 2.46
C ALA A 78 3.79 21.86 2.83
N ARG A 79 2.96 22.61 2.09
CA ARG A 79 1.54 22.75 2.40
C ARG A 79 0.81 21.42 2.23
N CYS A 80 1.03 20.74 1.11
CA CYS A 80 0.39 19.44 0.85
C CYS A 80 0.85 18.39 1.88
N ARG A 81 2.15 18.41 2.20
CA ARG A 81 2.75 17.51 3.19
C ARG A 81 2.17 17.72 4.59
N ASP A 82 2.03 18.97 5.02
CA ASP A 82 1.54 19.28 6.36
C ASP A 82 0.07 18.87 6.54
N GLU A 83 -0.77 19.07 5.51
CA GLU A 83 -2.15 18.59 5.52
C GLU A 83 -2.23 17.06 5.56
N PHE A 84 -1.38 16.39 4.79
CA PHE A 84 -1.27 14.92 4.80
C PHE A 84 -0.82 14.39 6.17
N LEU A 85 0.24 14.97 6.75
CA LEU A 85 0.77 14.56 8.06
C LEU A 85 -0.24 14.82 9.18
N ARG A 86 -1.04 15.89 9.08
CA ARG A 86 -2.14 16.15 10.01
C ARG A 86 -3.15 14.99 10.03
N VAL A 87 -3.52 14.45 8.85
CA VAL A 87 -4.43 13.29 8.78
C VAL A 87 -3.75 12.03 9.34
N PHE A 88 -2.49 11.79 8.97
CA PHE A 88 -1.72 10.64 9.47
C PHE A 88 -1.61 10.62 11.01
N GLN A 89 -1.50 11.80 11.64
CA GLN A 89 -1.43 11.96 13.10
C GLN A 89 -2.79 11.85 13.80
N GLY A 90 -3.85 11.42 13.10
CA GLY A 90 -5.19 11.23 13.66
C GLY A 90 -6.15 12.40 13.42
N GLY A 91 -5.78 13.36 12.57
CA GLY A 91 -6.69 14.41 12.12
C GLY A 91 -7.81 13.89 11.23
N SER A 92 -8.89 14.67 11.09
CA SER A 92 -10.03 14.31 10.24
C SER A 92 -9.61 14.15 8.77
N PRO A 93 -10.16 13.15 8.05
CA PRO A 93 -9.98 12.99 6.61
C PRO A 93 -10.26 14.28 5.84
N THR A 94 -9.52 14.52 4.75
CA THR A 94 -9.65 15.75 3.97
C THR A 94 -9.30 15.55 2.50
N SER A 95 -9.88 16.39 1.65
CA SER A 95 -9.36 16.58 0.29
C SER A 95 -8.16 17.51 0.33
N ILE A 96 -7.09 17.16 -0.36
CA ILE A 96 -5.89 17.98 -0.55
C ILE A 96 -5.80 18.29 -2.04
N ASP A 97 -5.84 19.58 -2.38
CA ASP A 97 -5.63 20.02 -3.76
C ASP A 97 -4.14 19.90 -4.11
N LEU A 98 -3.85 19.13 -5.14
CA LEU A 98 -2.48 18.92 -5.61
C LEU A 98 -2.12 20.07 -6.57
N PRO A 99 -0.93 20.70 -6.42
CA PRO A 99 -0.41 21.62 -7.41
C PRO A 99 -0.44 20.99 -8.80
N ARG A 100 -0.71 21.82 -9.82
CA ARG A 100 -0.80 21.36 -11.20
C ARG A 100 0.49 20.65 -11.59
N SER A 101 0.41 19.34 -11.80
CA SER A 101 1.42 18.62 -12.58
C SER A 101 1.00 18.60 -14.05
N SER A 102 1.97 18.54 -14.97
CA SER A 102 1.69 18.37 -16.39
C SER A 102 1.21 16.94 -16.66
N GLY A 103 -0.10 16.74 -16.91
CA GLY A 103 -0.63 15.43 -17.35
C GLY A 103 -2.05 15.12 -16.87
N GLU A 104 -2.43 13.83 -16.97
CA GLU A 104 -3.71 13.25 -16.51
C GLU A 104 -3.77 12.98 -14.99
N ALA A 105 -2.77 13.42 -14.21
CA ALA A 105 -2.75 13.17 -12.78
C ALA A 105 -3.94 13.85 -12.07
N PRO A 106 -4.55 13.21 -11.05
CA PRO A 106 -5.59 13.81 -10.23
C PRO A 106 -5.19 15.18 -9.66
N ARG A 107 -6.14 16.11 -9.70
CA ARG A 107 -5.98 17.49 -9.22
C ARG A 107 -6.18 17.63 -7.72
N SER A 108 -6.75 16.63 -7.09
CA SER A 108 -6.89 16.52 -5.66
C SER A 108 -6.91 15.05 -5.26
N VAL A 109 -6.59 14.79 -4.00
CA VAL A 109 -6.68 13.46 -3.39
C VAL A 109 -7.45 13.56 -2.09
N PHE A 110 -8.31 12.59 -1.83
CA PHE A 110 -8.97 12.46 -0.54
C PHE A 110 -8.13 11.55 0.35
N VAL A 111 -7.63 12.10 1.46
CA VAL A 111 -6.72 11.43 2.38
C VAL A 111 -7.45 11.05 3.66
N PHE A 112 -7.29 9.81 4.10
CA PHE A 112 -7.89 9.30 5.33
C PHE A 112 -6.94 8.37 6.08
N GLY A 113 -6.98 8.42 7.42
CA GLY A 113 -6.21 7.52 8.25
C GLY A 113 -6.75 6.08 8.18
N THR A 114 -5.85 5.10 8.26
CA THR A 114 -6.19 3.68 8.44
C THR A 114 -5.52 3.15 9.70
N ALA A 115 -5.91 1.97 10.18
CA ALA A 115 -5.28 1.35 11.35
C ALA A 115 -3.76 1.11 11.17
N LYS A 116 -3.30 0.99 9.91
CA LYS A 116 -1.92 0.66 9.56
C LYS A 116 -1.18 1.79 8.83
N GLY A 117 -1.80 2.94 8.63
CA GLY A 117 -1.20 4.07 7.92
C GLY A 117 -2.26 5.00 7.35
N VAL A 118 -2.29 5.15 6.03
CA VAL A 118 -3.12 6.15 5.33
C VAL A 118 -3.56 5.65 3.97
N GLY A 119 -4.73 6.11 3.51
CA GLY A 119 -5.26 5.90 2.16
C GLY A 119 -5.63 7.21 1.50
#